data_AF-A0A2M7RKB5-F1
#
_entry.id   AF-A0A2M7RKB5-F1
#
_cell.length_a   1.000
_cell.length_b   1.000
_cell.length_c   1.000
_cell.angle_alpha   90.00
_cell.angle_beta   90.00
_cell.angle_gamma   90.00
#
_symmetry.space_group_name_H-M   'P 1'
#
loop_
_entity.id
_entity.type
_entity.pdbx_description
1 polymer ?
#
loop_
_entity_poly.entity_id
_entity_poly.type
_entity_poly.pdbx_seq_one_letter_code
_entity_poly.pdbx_strand_id
1 'polypeptide(L)'
;MNKRIITIAERKFRQLKRKCPNFINVILDDWRGFRLIYDTEDVRKCDNNCDKCRLFLTLNEEPNGLFTAGLIPASAQDKKLFGQQNFLNCKTVSQYKQCYLNFIGHLKSINEINKELKLVKGLKFIYCLNKNKNIAEQKFKREILLIGALMKPAKN
;
A
#
# COMPACT_ATOMS: atom_id res chain seq x y z
N MET A 1 -10.63 -10.73 -2.12
CA MET A 1 -9.39 -10.79 -2.91
C MET A 1 -9.20 -12.19 -3.46
N ASN A 2 -8.82 -12.32 -4.72
CA ASN A 2 -8.71 -13.61 -5.42
C ASN A 2 -7.54 -14.44 -4.84
N LYS A 3 -7.78 -15.72 -4.49
CA LYS A 3 -6.76 -16.65 -3.97
C LYS A 3 -5.54 -16.75 -4.91
N ARG A 4 -5.77 -16.77 -6.22
CA ARG A 4 -4.70 -16.82 -7.23
C ARG A 4 -3.76 -15.61 -7.12
N ILE A 5 -4.31 -14.41 -6.93
CA ILE A 5 -3.50 -13.19 -6.78
C ILE A 5 -2.68 -13.24 -5.50
N ILE A 6 -3.27 -13.70 -4.39
CA ILE A 6 -2.55 -13.85 -3.11
C ILE A 6 -1.36 -14.80 -3.29
N THR A 7 -1.56 -15.96 -3.91
CA THR A 7 -0.48 -16.94 -4.15
C THR A 7 0.63 -16.37 -5.04
N ILE A 8 0.27 -15.63 -6.11
CA ILE A 8 1.24 -14.96 -6.97
C ILE A 8 2.05 -13.92 -6.18
N ALA A 9 1.38 -13.10 -5.39
CA ALA A 9 2.00 -12.06 -4.58
C ALA A 9 2.94 -12.65 -3.51
N GLU A 10 2.53 -13.70 -2.80
CA GLU A 10 3.37 -14.38 -1.81
C GLU A 10 4.60 -15.04 -2.46
N ARG A 11 4.42 -15.68 -3.62
CA ARG A 11 5.55 -16.26 -4.39
C ARG A 11 6.53 -15.18 -4.82
N LYS A 12 6.03 -14.08 -5.37
CA LYS A 12 6.87 -12.95 -5.80
C LYS A 12 7.57 -12.29 -4.61
N PHE A 13 6.88 -12.05 -3.51
CA PHE A 13 7.49 -11.50 -2.30
C PHE A 13 8.64 -12.37 -1.78
N ARG A 14 8.49 -13.71 -1.78
CA ARG A 14 9.60 -14.61 -1.39
C ARG A 14 10.84 -14.45 -2.27
N GLN A 15 10.67 -14.17 -3.57
CA GLN A 15 11.79 -13.90 -4.47
C GLN A 15 12.44 -12.53 -4.13
N LEU A 16 11.63 -11.50 -3.95
CA LEU A 16 12.09 -10.15 -3.63
C LEU A 16 12.83 -10.09 -2.29
N LYS A 17 12.33 -10.78 -1.26
CA LYS A 17 12.94 -10.83 0.07
C LYS A 17 14.37 -11.37 0.06
N ARG A 18 14.71 -12.24 -0.89
CA ARG A 18 16.08 -12.75 -1.07
C ARG A 18 17.03 -11.69 -1.64
N LYS A 19 16.54 -10.79 -2.50
CA LYS A 19 17.32 -9.69 -3.11
C LYS A 19 17.45 -8.49 -2.16
N CYS A 20 16.39 -8.22 -1.40
CA CYS A 20 16.27 -7.09 -0.51
C CYS A 20 15.76 -7.56 0.87
N PRO A 21 16.63 -7.69 1.89
CA PRO A 21 16.25 -8.32 3.16
C PRO A 21 15.56 -7.35 4.14
N ASN A 22 15.61 -6.04 3.92
CA ASN A 22 15.16 -5.00 4.85
C ASN A 22 13.65 -4.71 4.80
N PHE A 23 12.82 -5.67 4.35
CA PHE A 23 11.37 -5.55 4.42
C PHE A 23 10.89 -5.58 5.87
N ILE A 24 9.94 -4.71 6.19
CA ILE A 24 9.32 -4.63 7.52
C ILE A 24 7.84 -5.03 7.41
N ASN A 25 7.10 -4.42 6.48
CA ASN A 25 5.73 -4.84 6.16
C ASN A 25 5.54 -4.88 4.65
N VAL A 26 4.76 -5.84 4.18
CA VAL A 26 4.32 -5.90 2.79
C VAL A 26 2.83 -6.17 2.75
N ILE A 27 2.12 -5.27 2.08
CA ILE A 27 0.65 -5.30 1.96
C ILE A 27 0.29 -5.52 0.50
N LEU A 28 -0.60 -6.44 0.23
CA LEU A 28 -1.29 -6.60 -1.04
C LEU A 28 -2.60 -5.83 -0.99
N ASP A 29 -2.77 -4.85 -1.87
CA ASP A 29 -4.02 -4.12 -2.06
C ASP A 29 -4.55 -4.28 -3.49
N ASP A 30 -5.77 -3.78 -3.73
CA ASP A 30 -6.39 -3.65 -5.05
C ASP A 30 -6.94 -2.24 -5.26
N TRP A 31 -6.27 -1.24 -4.70
CA TRP A 31 -6.79 0.13 -4.69
C TRP A 31 -6.56 0.84 -6.04
N ARG A 32 -5.45 0.52 -6.71
CA ARG A 32 -5.15 0.95 -8.08
C ARG A 32 -4.73 -0.26 -8.91
N GLY A 33 -5.50 -1.34 -8.80
CA GLY A 33 -5.12 -2.66 -9.28
C GLY A 33 -4.27 -3.42 -8.26
N PHE A 34 -4.17 -4.74 -8.46
CA PHE A 34 -3.45 -5.62 -7.54
C PHE A 34 -1.96 -5.27 -7.47
N ARG A 35 -1.50 -4.81 -6.31
CA ARG A 35 -0.10 -4.41 -6.12
C ARG A 35 0.42 -4.67 -4.71
N LEU A 36 1.74 -4.65 -4.56
CA LEU A 36 2.37 -4.65 -3.25
C LEU A 36 2.73 -3.24 -2.78
N ILE A 37 2.38 -2.90 -1.55
CA ILE A 37 2.88 -1.76 -0.81
C ILE A 37 4.03 -2.24 0.08
N TYR A 38 5.14 -1.53 0.03
CA TYR A 38 6.41 -1.87 0.67
C TYR A 38 6.74 -0.87 1.77
N ASP A 39 6.81 -1.38 3.01
CA ASP A 39 7.42 -0.70 4.15
C ASP A 39 8.78 -1.37 4.40
N THR A 40 9.85 -0.67 4.03
CA THR A 40 11.25 -1.08 4.27
C THR A 40 11.97 -0.02 5.09
N GLU A 41 13.17 -0.33 5.57
CA GLU A 41 14.03 0.68 6.20
C GLU A 41 14.33 1.86 5.27
N ASP A 42 14.55 1.60 3.97
CA ASP A 42 14.77 2.65 2.97
C ASP A 42 13.54 3.56 2.84
N VAL A 43 12.34 2.99 2.83
CA VAL A 43 11.09 3.76 2.72
C VAL A 43 10.89 4.67 3.93
N ARG A 44 11.29 4.23 5.12
CA ARG A 44 11.21 5.04 6.36
C ARG A 44 12.16 6.23 6.37
N LYS A 45 13.25 6.15 5.61
CA LYS A 45 14.26 7.21 5.45
C LYS A 45 14.19 7.87 4.07
N CYS A 46 13.09 7.68 3.35
CA CYS A 46 12.98 8.10 1.96
C CYS A 46 13.06 9.63 1.83
N ASP A 47 14.03 10.09 1.04
CA ASP A 47 14.28 11.48 0.66
C ASP A 47 14.04 11.73 -0.84
N ASN A 48 13.43 10.75 -1.53
CA ASN A 48 13.24 10.71 -2.99
C ASN A 48 14.52 10.59 -3.84
N ASN A 49 15.70 10.32 -3.24
CA ASN A 49 16.92 9.98 -3.97
C ASN A 49 16.93 8.49 -4.37
N CYS A 50 16.23 8.16 -5.45
CA CYS A 50 15.96 6.77 -5.83
C CYS A 50 17.21 6.00 -6.28
N ASP A 51 18.24 6.67 -6.79
CA ASP A 51 19.46 6.04 -7.31
C ASP A 51 20.24 5.27 -6.25
N LYS A 52 20.07 5.65 -4.97
CA LYS A 52 20.70 4.99 -3.82
C LYS A 52 19.74 4.10 -3.03
N CYS A 53 18.47 4.06 -3.42
CA CYS A 53 17.44 3.32 -2.71
C CYS A 53 17.48 1.83 -3.11
N ARG A 54 17.86 0.95 -2.18
CA ARG A 54 17.95 -0.49 -2.46
C ARG A 54 16.62 -1.10 -2.91
N LEU A 55 15.51 -0.66 -2.33
CA LEU A 55 14.18 -1.06 -2.79
C LEU A 55 13.95 -0.69 -4.25
N PHE A 56 14.33 0.53 -4.66
CA PHE A 56 14.21 0.97 -6.06
C PHE A 56 15.05 0.12 -6.99
N LEU A 57 16.34 -0.06 -6.68
CA LEU A 57 17.26 -0.89 -7.46
C LEU A 57 16.81 -2.36 -7.56
N THR A 58 16.00 -2.84 -6.60
CA THR A 58 15.46 -4.21 -6.63
C THR A 58 14.22 -4.34 -7.51
N LEU A 59 13.43 -3.27 -7.64
CA LEU A 59 12.06 -3.31 -8.19
C LEU A 59 11.85 -2.51 -9.48
N ASN A 60 12.82 -1.68 -9.89
CA ASN A 60 12.70 -0.81 -11.07
C ASN A 60 12.47 -1.58 -12.39
N GLU A 61 12.94 -2.82 -12.46
CA GLU A 61 12.79 -3.71 -13.63
C GLU A 61 11.70 -4.79 -13.43
N GLU A 62 11.01 -4.81 -12.28
CA GLU A 62 9.96 -5.80 -12.07
C GLU A 62 8.74 -5.47 -12.95
N PRO A 63 8.23 -6.45 -13.73
CA PRO A 63 7.20 -6.18 -14.72
C PRO A 63 5.85 -5.87 -14.07
N ASN A 64 5.08 -5.02 -14.76
CA ASN A 64 3.69 -4.72 -14.45
C ASN A 64 2.77 -5.63 -15.27
N GLY A 65 1.66 -6.07 -14.67
CA GLY A 65 0.69 -6.95 -15.31
C GLY A 65 -0.58 -7.10 -14.48
N LEU A 66 -1.23 -8.26 -14.53
CA LEU A 66 -2.41 -8.58 -13.71
C LEU A 66 -2.18 -8.35 -12.20
N PHE A 67 -0.92 -8.46 -11.78
CA PHE A 67 -0.43 -8.13 -10.46
C PHE A 67 0.89 -7.36 -10.63
N THR A 68 1.03 -6.26 -9.90
CA THR A 68 2.17 -5.34 -9.99
C THR A 68 3.04 -5.43 -8.74
N ALA A 69 4.22 -6.04 -8.90
CA ALA A 69 5.28 -6.01 -7.89
C ALA A 69 6.30 -4.88 -8.17
N GLY A 70 6.33 -4.35 -9.39
CA GLY A 70 7.12 -3.18 -9.73
C GLY A 70 6.65 -1.93 -9.02
N LEU A 71 7.49 -0.89 -9.10
CA LEU A 71 7.17 0.42 -8.56
C LEU A 71 6.27 1.19 -9.52
N ILE A 72 5.16 1.71 -9.01
CA ILE A 72 4.23 2.54 -9.78
C ILE A 72 4.59 4.01 -9.57
N PRO A 73 5.03 4.75 -10.61
CA PRO A 73 5.34 6.17 -10.50
C PRO A 73 4.13 6.97 -10.03
N ALA A 74 4.36 7.92 -9.13
CA ALA A 74 3.32 8.82 -8.62
C ALA A 74 3.22 10.07 -9.51
N SER A 75 2.03 10.34 -10.05
CA SER A 75 1.75 11.61 -10.72
C SER A 75 1.73 12.78 -9.74
N ALA A 76 1.74 14.02 -10.25
CA ALA A 76 1.57 15.21 -9.40
C ALA A 76 0.23 15.18 -8.63
N GLN A 77 -0.82 14.64 -9.22
CA GLN A 77 -2.11 14.48 -8.55
C GLN A 77 -2.04 13.39 -7.46
N ASP A 78 -1.35 12.29 -7.73
CA ASP A 78 -1.16 11.26 -6.71
C ASP A 78 -0.38 11.77 -5.51
N LYS A 79 0.66 12.59 -5.72
CA LYS A 79 1.45 13.14 -4.60
C LYS A 79 0.61 13.99 -3.64
N LYS A 80 -0.45 14.64 -4.14
CA LYS A 80 -1.41 15.39 -3.30
C LYS A 80 -2.25 14.47 -2.40
N LEU A 81 -2.60 13.27 -2.88
CA LEU A 81 -3.51 12.35 -2.20
C LEU A 81 -2.78 11.26 -1.38
N PHE A 82 -1.65 10.78 -1.90
CA PHE A 82 -0.90 9.63 -1.38
C PHE A 82 0.49 10.01 -0.86
N GLY A 83 0.80 11.31 -0.75
CA GLY A 83 2.07 11.83 -0.21
C GLY A 83 3.21 11.95 -1.22
N GLN A 84 4.29 12.62 -0.83
CA GLN A 84 5.33 13.16 -1.72
C GLN A 84 6.33 12.15 -2.32
N GLN A 85 6.23 10.87 -1.97
CA GLN A 85 7.16 9.86 -2.48
C GLN A 85 6.99 9.65 -3.99
N ASN A 86 8.09 9.41 -4.70
CA ASN A 86 8.09 9.23 -6.16
C ASN A 86 7.28 8.00 -6.64
N PHE A 87 7.01 7.03 -5.76
CA PHE A 87 6.27 5.82 -6.11
C PHE A 87 5.12 5.57 -5.13
N LEU A 88 3.99 5.11 -5.64
CA LEU A 88 2.77 4.84 -4.86
C LEU A 88 2.94 3.69 -3.87
N ASN A 89 3.78 2.72 -4.24
CA ASN A 89 4.02 1.49 -3.48
C ASN A 89 4.97 1.70 -2.30
N CYS A 90 5.75 2.77 -2.27
CA CYS A 90 6.70 3.05 -1.20
C CYS A 90 6.01 3.76 -0.04
N LYS A 91 5.47 3.03 0.94
CA LYS A 91 4.80 3.59 2.11
C LYS A 91 5.07 2.79 3.36
N THR A 92 5.35 3.47 4.47
CA THR A 92 5.16 2.86 5.79
C THR A 92 3.70 2.51 6.01
N VAL A 93 3.40 1.56 6.90
CA VAL A 93 2.01 1.21 7.23
C VAL A 93 1.21 2.44 7.69
N SER A 94 1.83 3.32 8.49
CA SER A 94 1.18 4.56 8.94
C SER A 94 0.90 5.52 7.78
N GLN A 95 1.88 5.76 6.91
CA GLN A 95 1.68 6.59 5.71
C GLN A 95 0.58 6.01 4.82
N TYR A 96 0.58 4.70 4.59
CA TYR A 96 -0.43 4.04 3.76
C TYR A 96 -1.84 4.18 4.33
N LYS A 97 -1.97 4.06 5.67
CA LYS A 97 -3.23 4.35 6.37
C LYS A 97 -3.68 5.80 6.13
N GLN A 98 -2.78 6.77 6.28
CA GLN A 98 -3.11 8.18 6.08
C GLN A 98 -3.51 8.48 4.63
N CYS A 99 -2.90 7.81 3.65
CA CYS A 99 -3.31 7.93 2.26
C CYS A 99 -4.79 7.53 2.09
N TYR A 100 -5.21 6.40 2.67
CA TYR A 100 -6.62 5.97 2.65
C TYR A 100 -7.55 7.00 3.27
N LEU A 101 -7.21 7.50 4.46
CA LEU A 101 -8.06 8.46 5.18
C LEU A 101 -8.16 9.79 4.43
N ASN A 102 -7.04 10.29 3.90
CA ASN A 102 -7.01 11.50 3.09
C ASN A 102 -7.89 11.34 1.84
N PHE A 103 -7.73 10.25 1.10
CA PHE A 103 -8.55 10.00 -0.09
C PHE A 103 -10.03 9.94 0.24
N ILE A 104 -10.42 9.22 1.31
CA ILE A 104 -11.81 9.15 1.77
C ILE A 104 -12.35 10.54 2.12
N GLY A 105 -11.53 11.40 2.74
CA GLY A 105 -11.89 12.78 3.06
C GLY A 105 -12.18 13.67 1.85
N HIS A 106 -11.74 13.29 0.66
CA HIS A 106 -12.04 14.02 -0.59
C HIS A 106 -13.33 13.53 -1.28
N LEU A 107 -13.96 12.45 -0.80
CA LEU A 107 -15.15 11.89 -1.42
C LEU A 107 -16.39 12.71 -1.05
N LYS A 108 -17.28 12.85 -2.04
CA LYS A 108 -18.45 13.73 -1.94
C LYS A 108 -19.73 13.01 -1.53
N SER A 109 -19.71 11.68 -1.49
CA SER A 109 -20.87 10.89 -1.10
C SER A 109 -20.51 9.75 -0.14
N ILE A 110 -21.46 9.41 0.74
CA ILE A 110 -21.34 8.25 1.63
C ILE A 110 -21.23 6.93 0.83
N ASN A 111 -21.82 6.88 -0.36
CA ASN A 111 -21.73 5.70 -1.23
C ASN A 111 -20.31 5.49 -1.77
N GLU A 112 -19.61 6.56 -2.14
CA GLU A 112 -18.19 6.48 -2.52
C GLU A 112 -17.33 6.06 -1.33
N ILE A 113 -17.55 6.66 -0.15
CA ILE A 113 -16.85 6.27 1.08
C ILE A 113 -17.03 4.77 1.35
N ASN A 114 -18.27 4.27 1.29
CA ASN A 114 -18.58 2.87 1.50
C ASN A 114 -17.94 1.93 0.46
N LYS A 115 -17.80 2.38 -0.80
CA LYS A 115 -17.09 1.63 -1.85
C LYS A 115 -15.60 1.54 -1.53
N GLU A 116 -14.96 2.63 -1.13
CA GLU A 116 -13.54 2.63 -0.77
C GLU A 116 -13.26 1.79 0.47
N LEU A 117 -14.11 1.86 1.49
CA LEU A 117 -13.97 1.03 2.70
C LEU A 117 -14.10 -0.47 2.40
N LYS A 118 -14.81 -0.88 1.32
CA LYS A 118 -14.82 -2.28 0.87
C LYS A 118 -13.47 -2.73 0.34
N LEU A 119 -12.69 -1.85 -0.31
CA LEU A 119 -11.34 -2.17 -0.79
C LEU A 119 -10.40 -2.45 0.40
N VAL A 120 -10.51 -1.67 1.47
CA VAL A 120 -9.73 -1.88 2.70
C VAL A 120 -10.02 -3.24 3.32
N LYS A 121 -11.29 -3.68 3.34
CA LYS A 121 -11.66 -5.03 3.81
C LYS A 121 -10.95 -6.13 3.00
N GLY A 122 -10.74 -5.88 1.71
CA GLY A 122 -10.12 -6.79 0.77
C GLY A 122 -8.60 -6.96 0.91
N LEU A 123 -7.87 -5.96 1.44
CA LEU A 123 -6.40 -5.98 1.50
C LEU A 123 -5.84 -7.16 2.29
N LYS A 124 -4.60 -7.56 2.00
CA LYS A 124 -3.91 -8.63 2.70
C LYS A 124 -2.50 -8.24 3.15
N PHE A 125 -2.14 -8.53 4.38
CA PHE A 125 -0.73 -8.44 4.78
C PHE A 125 -0.03 -9.73 4.31
N ILE A 126 0.94 -9.57 3.42
CA ILE A 126 1.76 -10.67 2.91
C ILE A 126 2.88 -10.98 3.90
N TYR A 127 3.45 -9.94 4.50
CA TYR A 127 4.58 -10.04 5.41
C TYR A 127 4.54 -8.97 6.50
N CYS A 128 5.00 -9.34 7.69
CA CYS A 128 5.15 -8.46 8.85
C CYS A 128 6.35 -8.94 9.67
N LEU A 129 7.35 -8.09 9.85
CA LEU A 129 8.54 -8.39 10.65
C LEU A 129 8.17 -8.43 12.14
N ASN A 130 8.59 -9.50 12.82
CA ASN A 130 8.46 -9.69 14.27
C ASN A 130 7.03 -9.57 14.83
N LYS A 131 6.00 -9.75 13.99
CA LYS A 131 4.59 -9.72 14.41
C LYS A 131 3.77 -10.72 13.60
N ASN A 132 2.64 -11.13 14.17
CA ASN A 132 1.65 -11.90 13.43
C ASN A 132 0.97 -11.02 12.37
N LYS A 133 1.19 -11.34 11.09
CA LYS A 133 0.64 -10.58 9.96
C LYS A 133 -0.89 -10.47 9.98
N ASN A 134 -1.60 -11.49 10.48
CA ASN A 134 -3.06 -11.48 10.56
C ASN A 134 -3.56 -10.48 11.63
N ILE A 135 -2.87 -10.41 12.78
CA ILE A 135 -3.20 -9.43 13.83
C ILE A 135 -2.93 -8.00 13.32
N ALA A 136 -1.79 -7.78 12.65
CA ALA A 136 -1.47 -6.50 12.05
C ALA A 136 -2.50 -6.07 10.99
N GLU A 137 -2.91 -7.00 10.10
CA GLU A 137 -3.96 -6.78 9.10
C GLU A 137 -5.29 -6.39 9.75
N GLN A 138 -5.75 -7.15 10.74
CA GLN A 138 -7.02 -6.88 11.43
C GLN A 138 -6.99 -5.51 12.12
N LYS A 139 -5.90 -5.18 12.81
CA LYS A 139 -5.72 -3.88 13.45
C LYS A 139 -5.78 -2.75 12.44
N PHE A 140 -5.02 -2.85 11.34
CA PHE A 140 -4.99 -1.85 10.28
C PHE A 140 -6.39 -1.62 9.68
N LYS A 141 -7.10 -2.70 9.34
CA LYS A 141 -8.46 -2.63 8.80
C LYS A 141 -9.42 -1.98 9.79
N ARG A 142 -9.39 -2.41 11.05
CA ARG A 142 -10.27 -1.88 12.11
C ARG A 142 -10.09 -0.38 12.27
N GLU A 143 -8.85 0.10 12.32
CA GLU A 143 -8.56 1.53 12.49
C GLU A 143 -9.14 2.36 11.34
N ILE A 144 -8.93 1.94 10.08
CA ILE A 144 -9.48 2.67 8.92
C ILE A 144 -11.00 2.62 8.90
N LEU A 145 -11.60 1.44 9.16
CA LEU A 145 -13.05 1.29 9.13
C LEU A 145 -13.74 2.13 10.22
N LEU A 146 -13.16 2.20 11.42
CA LEU A 146 -13.68 3.04 12.51
C LEU A 146 -13.61 4.52 12.16
N ILE A 147 -12.46 4.99 11.69
CA ILE A 147 -12.30 6.41 11.33
C ILE A 147 -13.18 6.75 10.14
N GLY A 148 -13.15 5.94 9.08
CA GLY A 148 -13.94 6.15 7.87
C GLY A 148 -15.45 6.14 8.11
N ALA A 149 -15.96 5.35 9.07
CA ALA A 149 -17.37 5.35 9.45
C ALA A 149 -17.83 6.66 10.12
N LEU A 150 -16.90 7.41 10.71
CA LEU A 150 -17.16 8.71 11.34
C LEU A 150 -16.98 9.89 10.37
N MET A 151 -16.45 9.66 9.17
CA MET A 151 -16.20 10.71 8.19
C MET A 151 -17.51 11.17 7.54
N LYS A 152 -17.63 12.49 7.39
CA LYS A 152 -18.71 13.12 6.63
C LYS A 152 -18.23 13.41 5.20
N PRO A 153 -19.12 13.38 4.20
CA PRO A 153 -18.76 13.75 2.84
C PRO A 153 -18.19 15.18 2.77
N ALA A 154 -17.26 15.41 1.85
CA ALA A 154 -16.71 16.74 1.61
C ALA A 154 -17.82 17.72 1.21
N LYS A 155 -17.81 18.92 1.80
CA LYS A 155 -18.69 20.02 1.40
C LYS A 155 -18.13 20.67 0.12
N ASN A 156 -19.03 21.12 -0.76
CA ASN A 156 -18.66 21.89 -1.95
C ASN A 156 -18.05 23.24 -1.59
#